data_AF-A0A7C3GC12-F1
#
_entry.id   AF-A0A7C3GC12-F1
#
_cell.length_a   1.000
_cell.length_b   1.000
_cell.length_c   1.000
_cell.angle_alpha   90.00
_cell.angle_beta   90.00
_cell.angle_gamma   90.00
#
_symmetry.space_group_name_H-M   'P 1'
#
loop_
_entity.id
_entity.type
_entity.pdbx_description
1 polymer ?
#
loop_
_entity_poly.entity_id
_entity_poly.type
_entity_poly.pdbx_seq_one_letter_code
_entity_poly.pdbx_strand_id
1 'polypeptide(L)'
;MRRFTFILIITTLLTLFIKASTEVAFTADSATPAAIFTVNSDSDEGDYKSVDGICQTTIVGECTLRAAIEQANASGVAATILFDYDSMQGKTLIPATPYPTISVPLSVDARKAGVCGNDPEAPPELVLTIDGSSAGFASGLQFGLGSDGSQVYGLIIGNFTYYGINISESDNAIIACNYIGVDKSGNSAIGNQQGGIKIYYADGTQIGLSAPKDRNLISGNGLSNSDGAGILINGTSDGTVIRTNVIGMNATGGSALANRNGIIVDIVGQTATIGGGSDVSNLISGNADSGIRLIGGATLIKYNYIGTNRWGSSARPNGTGILVASNGNTAI
;
A
#
# COMPACT_ATOMS: atom_id res chain seq x y z
N MET A 1 56.05 -47.06 34.37
CA MET A 1 55.93 -48.54 34.29
C MET A 1 54.64 -48.89 33.57
N ARG A 2 54.73 -49.85 32.65
CA ARG A 2 53.67 -50.40 31.78
C ARG A 2 52.46 -50.90 32.58
N ARG A 3 51.24 -50.81 32.02
CA ARG A 3 50.51 -51.99 31.49
C ARG A 3 49.18 -51.60 30.80
N PHE A 4 48.90 -52.36 29.75
CA PHE A 4 47.82 -52.29 28.77
C PHE A 4 46.67 -53.26 29.13
N THR A 5 45.59 -53.16 28.34
CA THR A 5 44.54 -54.17 28.01
C THR A 5 43.36 -54.28 29.01
N PHE A 6 42.06 -54.32 28.65
CA PHE A 6 41.38 -54.98 27.53
C PHE A 6 40.07 -54.31 27.05
N ILE A 7 39.75 -54.62 25.79
CA ILE A 7 38.58 -54.32 24.95
C ILE A 7 37.31 -55.03 25.43
N LEU A 8 36.14 -54.38 25.32
CA LEU A 8 34.88 -55.09 25.02
C LEU A 8 33.99 -54.24 24.08
N ILE A 9 33.79 -54.79 22.89
CA ILE A 9 32.94 -54.29 21.80
C ILE A 9 31.54 -54.89 22.01
N ILE A 10 30.49 -54.06 22.01
CA ILE A 10 29.11 -54.51 21.82
C ILE A 10 28.52 -53.70 20.67
N THR A 11 28.37 -54.38 19.53
CA THR A 11 27.69 -53.93 18.32
C THR A 11 26.18 -54.14 18.46
N THR A 12 25.38 -53.07 18.32
CA THR A 12 23.94 -53.17 18.01
C THR A 12 23.66 -52.61 16.63
N LEU A 13 23.25 -53.51 15.75
CA LEU A 13 22.86 -53.30 14.37
C LEU A 13 21.46 -52.63 14.35
N LEU A 14 21.35 -51.39 13.88
CA LEU A 14 20.06 -50.74 13.59
C LEU A 14 19.95 -50.55 12.08
N THR A 15 19.18 -51.41 11.42
CA THR A 15 18.84 -51.30 10.00
C THR A 15 17.91 -50.11 9.78
N LEU A 16 18.41 -49.06 9.12
CA LEU A 16 17.64 -47.88 8.73
C LEU A 16 16.90 -48.17 7.41
N PHE A 17 15.57 -48.33 7.48
CA PHE A 17 14.71 -48.34 6.30
C PHE A 17 14.54 -46.90 5.78
N ILE A 18 15.19 -46.57 4.67
CA ILE A 18 14.91 -45.32 3.93
C ILE A 18 13.65 -45.56 3.10
N LYS A 19 12.55 -44.93 3.50
CA LYS A 19 11.31 -44.87 2.73
C LYS A 19 11.54 -43.86 1.60
N ALA A 20 11.67 -44.34 0.36
CA ALA A 20 11.68 -43.47 -0.82
C ALA A 20 10.26 -42.88 -0.98
N SER A 21 10.08 -41.62 -0.58
CA SER A 21 8.92 -40.83 -0.96
C SER A 21 9.15 -40.29 -2.37
N THR A 22 8.25 -40.62 -3.29
CA THR A 22 8.17 -40.02 -4.62
C THR A 22 7.88 -38.53 -4.47
N GLU A 23 8.90 -37.68 -4.60
CA GLU A 23 8.71 -36.25 -4.80
C GLU A 23 8.07 -36.06 -6.17
N VAL A 24 6.80 -35.66 -6.18
CA VAL A 24 6.19 -35.06 -7.37
C VAL A 24 6.92 -33.74 -7.56
N ALA A 25 7.87 -33.70 -8.49
CA ALA A 25 8.50 -32.47 -8.91
C ALA A 25 7.40 -31.57 -9.49
N PHE A 26 6.93 -30.62 -8.68
CA PHE A 26 6.20 -29.48 -9.19
C PHE A 26 7.20 -28.76 -10.10
N THR A 27 6.96 -28.80 -11.41
CA THR A 27 7.65 -27.89 -12.32
C THR A 27 7.29 -26.50 -11.84
N ALA A 28 8.25 -25.77 -11.28
CA ALA A 28 8.11 -24.35 -11.08
C ALA A 28 7.70 -23.78 -12.44
N ASP A 29 6.48 -23.26 -12.51
CA ASP A 29 6.02 -22.52 -13.67
C ASP A 29 7.10 -21.47 -13.96
N SER A 30 7.68 -21.53 -15.16
CA SER A 30 8.75 -20.62 -15.54
C SER A 30 8.11 -19.25 -15.71
N ALA A 31 7.97 -18.51 -14.61
CA ALA A 31 7.47 -17.16 -14.61
C ALA A 31 8.32 -16.36 -15.59
N THR A 32 7.70 -15.94 -16.70
CA THR A 32 8.31 -14.99 -17.62
C THR A 32 8.76 -13.78 -16.80
N PRO A 33 10.01 -13.30 -16.95
CA PRO A 33 10.51 -12.16 -16.19
C PRO A 33 9.54 -10.98 -16.34
N ALA A 34 9.14 -10.37 -15.23
CA ALA A 34 8.28 -9.20 -15.26
C ALA A 34 8.94 -8.08 -16.07
N ALA A 35 8.17 -7.41 -16.93
CA ALA A 35 8.68 -6.28 -17.69
C ALA A 35 9.08 -5.14 -16.73
N ILE A 36 10.15 -4.40 -17.05
CA ILE A 36 10.57 -3.23 -16.26
C ILE A 36 10.50 -2.00 -17.14
N PHE A 37 9.73 -1.00 -16.71
CA PHE A 37 9.62 0.30 -17.34
C PHE A 37 10.18 1.36 -16.40
N THR A 38 11.10 2.20 -16.88
CA THR A 38 11.69 3.27 -16.07
C THR A 38 11.17 4.61 -16.56
N VAL A 39 10.30 5.22 -15.78
CA VAL A 39 9.76 6.56 -16.05
C VAL A 39 10.86 7.60 -15.84
N ASN A 40 11.07 8.44 -16.84
CA ASN A 40 12.12 9.46 -16.83
C ASN A 40 11.62 10.86 -17.22
N SER A 41 10.30 11.03 -17.42
CA SER A 41 9.66 12.30 -17.76
C SER A 41 8.42 12.57 -16.89
N ASP A 42 8.18 13.86 -16.64
CA ASP A 42 6.99 14.38 -15.97
C ASP A 42 5.87 14.78 -16.92
N SER A 43 6.04 14.55 -18.23
CA SER A 43 4.97 14.66 -19.22
C SER A 43 3.92 13.54 -19.04
N ASP A 44 2.79 13.67 -19.73
CA ASP A 44 1.65 12.74 -19.66
C ASP A 44 1.25 12.21 -21.04
N GLU A 45 2.16 12.27 -22.01
CA GLU A 45 1.92 11.63 -23.31
C GLU A 45 1.76 10.12 -23.14
N GLY A 46 0.80 9.55 -23.88
CA GLY A 46 0.62 8.11 -23.95
C GLY A 46 1.74 7.44 -24.73
N ASP A 47 1.75 6.12 -24.67
CA ASP A 47 2.69 5.32 -25.40
C ASP A 47 2.47 5.42 -26.92
N TYR A 48 3.55 5.61 -27.68
CA TYR A 48 3.48 5.79 -29.12
C TYR A 48 3.11 4.51 -29.87
N LYS A 49 3.47 3.33 -29.34
CA LYS A 49 3.25 2.02 -29.97
C LYS A 49 2.94 0.95 -28.94
N SER A 50 1.66 0.80 -28.64
CA SER A 50 1.18 -0.27 -27.76
C SER A 50 1.70 -1.65 -28.18
N VAL A 51 2.16 -2.45 -27.20
CA VAL A 51 2.61 -3.85 -27.34
C VAL A 51 3.95 -4.04 -28.06
N ASP A 52 4.84 -3.05 -28.08
CA ASP A 52 6.23 -3.26 -28.52
C ASP A 52 7.19 -3.58 -27.35
N GLY A 53 6.69 -3.54 -26.11
CA GLY A 53 7.46 -3.82 -24.90
C GLY A 53 8.41 -2.68 -24.52
N ILE A 54 8.25 -1.50 -25.13
CA ILE A 54 9.08 -0.32 -24.88
C ILE A 54 8.15 0.78 -24.37
N CYS A 55 8.40 1.27 -23.16
CA CYS A 55 7.76 2.51 -22.72
C CYS A 55 8.36 3.69 -23.47
N GLN A 56 7.63 4.26 -24.42
CA GLN A 56 8.10 5.40 -25.17
C GLN A 56 6.96 6.28 -25.70
N THR A 57 7.06 7.60 -25.49
CA THR A 57 6.17 8.58 -26.12
C THR A 57 6.55 8.81 -27.59
N THR A 58 6.02 9.87 -28.21
CA THR A 58 6.46 10.33 -29.52
C THR A 58 7.93 10.81 -29.52
N ILE A 59 8.46 11.15 -28.34
CA ILE A 59 9.86 11.51 -28.12
C ILE A 59 10.65 10.23 -27.81
N VAL A 60 11.64 9.92 -28.65
CA VAL A 60 12.47 8.72 -28.48
C VAL A 60 13.21 8.75 -27.15
N GLY A 61 13.09 7.65 -26.38
CA GLY A 61 13.68 7.50 -25.05
C GLY A 61 12.93 8.18 -23.91
N GLU A 62 11.83 8.89 -24.17
CA GLU A 62 10.97 9.45 -23.13
C GLU A 62 9.93 8.42 -22.68
N CYS A 63 9.93 8.08 -21.39
CA CYS A 63 8.94 7.21 -20.77
C CYS A 63 8.18 7.98 -19.69
N THR A 64 6.87 8.12 -19.86
CA THR A 64 5.95 8.71 -18.88
C THR A 64 5.30 7.62 -18.04
N LEU A 65 4.71 7.99 -16.89
CA LEU A 65 3.92 7.04 -16.11
C LEU A 65 2.72 6.49 -16.90
N ARG A 66 2.08 7.33 -17.73
CA ARG A 66 0.98 6.90 -18.60
C ARG A 66 1.46 5.85 -19.59
N ALA A 67 2.52 6.14 -20.35
CA ALA A 67 3.06 5.22 -21.34
C ALA A 67 3.47 3.87 -20.70
N ALA A 68 4.07 3.92 -19.50
CA ALA A 68 4.46 2.72 -18.77
C ALA A 68 3.25 1.85 -18.35
N ILE A 69 2.16 2.46 -17.88
CA ILE A 69 0.92 1.75 -17.56
C ILE A 69 0.28 1.17 -18.83
N GLU A 70 0.24 1.94 -19.92
CA GLU A 70 -0.32 1.49 -21.20
C GLU A 70 0.45 0.28 -21.74
N GLN A 71 1.78 0.29 -21.69
CA GLN A 71 2.62 -0.85 -22.08
C GLN A 71 2.42 -2.06 -21.17
N ALA A 72 2.38 -1.87 -19.85
CA ALA A 72 2.12 -2.95 -18.91
C ALA A 72 0.79 -3.64 -19.22
N ASN A 73 -0.30 -2.87 -19.32
CA ASN A 73 -1.63 -3.39 -19.64
C ASN A 73 -1.67 -4.09 -21.00
N ALA A 74 -1.04 -3.51 -22.02
CA ALA A 74 -1.05 -4.04 -23.38
C ALA A 74 -0.23 -5.34 -23.50
N SER A 75 0.79 -5.52 -22.65
CA SER A 75 1.59 -6.76 -22.61
C SER A 75 0.83 -7.96 -22.05
N GLY A 76 -0.17 -7.73 -21.19
CA GLY A 76 -0.93 -8.77 -20.50
C GLY A 76 -0.12 -9.57 -19.46
N VAL A 77 1.14 -9.18 -19.19
CA VAL A 77 2.01 -9.83 -18.21
C VAL A 77 2.35 -8.89 -17.06
N ALA A 78 2.80 -9.46 -15.95
CA ALA A 78 3.22 -8.69 -14.79
C ALA A 78 4.37 -7.73 -15.15
N ALA A 79 4.36 -6.53 -14.56
CA ALA A 79 5.37 -5.51 -14.81
C ALA A 79 5.76 -4.75 -13.53
N THR A 80 6.91 -4.08 -13.60
CA THR A 80 7.40 -3.16 -12.59
C THR A 80 7.67 -1.80 -13.24
N ILE A 81 7.11 -0.75 -12.65
CA ILE A 81 7.41 0.64 -12.99
C ILE A 81 8.37 1.17 -11.94
N LEU A 82 9.55 1.57 -12.40
CA LEU A 82 10.56 2.29 -11.65
C LEU A 82 10.64 3.73 -12.14
N PHE A 83 11.34 4.57 -11.40
CA PHE A 83 11.56 5.97 -11.75
C PHE A 83 13.05 6.26 -11.81
N ASP A 84 13.50 6.94 -12.87
CA ASP A 84 14.85 7.48 -12.96
C ASP A 84 15.01 8.56 -11.89
N TYR A 85 15.77 8.26 -10.85
CA TYR A 85 15.89 9.16 -9.71
C TYR A 85 16.55 10.49 -10.09
N ASP A 86 17.49 10.51 -11.03
CA ASP A 86 18.22 11.72 -11.38
C ASP A 86 17.33 12.70 -12.15
N SER A 87 16.46 12.20 -13.04
CA SER A 87 15.53 13.05 -13.80
C SER A 87 14.22 13.35 -13.05
N MET A 88 13.77 12.44 -12.19
CA MET A 88 12.46 12.52 -11.53
C MET A 88 12.48 13.12 -10.12
N GLN A 89 13.65 13.38 -9.52
CA GLN A 89 13.72 13.89 -8.16
C GLN A 89 12.98 15.23 -8.01
N GLY A 90 11.95 15.25 -7.16
CA GLY A 90 11.16 16.44 -6.85
C GLY A 90 10.16 16.82 -7.93
N LYS A 91 9.95 15.97 -8.93
CA LYS A 91 8.96 16.20 -10.00
C LYS A 91 7.53 15.94 -9.52
N THR A 92 6.61 16.60 -10.20
CA THR A 92 5.17 16.40 -10.04
C THR A 92 4.60 15.93 -11.37
N LEU A 93 4.04 14.73 -11.39
CA LEU A 93 3.27 14.18 -12.50
C LEU A 93 1.85 14.75 -12.44
N ILE A 94 1.43 15.44 -13.50
CA ILE A 94 0.09 16.03 -13.59
C ILE A 94 -0.63 15.37 -14.77
N PRO A 95 -1.42 14.30 -14.53
CA PRO A 95 -2.22 13.69 -15.58
C PRO A 95 -3.22 14.69 -16.18
N ALA A 96 -3.25 14.80 -17.50
CA ALA A 96 -4.19 15.63 -18.26
C ALA A 96 -5.58 14.97 -18.40
N THR A 97 -5.64 13.66 -18.20
CA THR A 97 -6.86 12.82 -18.19
C THR A 97 -6.67 11.70 -17.17
N PRO A 98 -7.71 10.96 -16.76
CA PRO A 98 -7.52 9.82 -15.86
C PRO A 98 -6.42 8.88 -16.37
N TYR A 99 -5.55 8.38 -15.48
CA TYR A 99 -4.62 7.31 -15.85
C TYR A 99 -5.41 6.07 -16.28
N PRO A 100 -4.88 5.23 -17.19
CA PRO A 100 -5.52 3.97 -17.55
C PRO A 100 -5.68 3.09 -16.32
N THR A 101 -6.80 2.35 -16.24
CA THR A 101 -6.98 1.33 -15.20
C THR A 101 -5.94 0.22 -15.40
N ILE A 102 -5.23 -0.12 -14.34
CA ILE A 102 -4.22 -1.17 -14.31
C ILE A 102 -4.94 -2.52 -14.29
N SER A 103 -4.65 -3.37 -15.27
CA SER A 103 -5.35 -4.66 -15.50
C SER A 103 -4.40 -5.87 -15.53
N VAL A 104 -3.16 -5.67 -15.06
CA VAL A 104 -2.13 -6.71 -14.90
C VAL A 104 -1.46 -6.52 -13.54
N PRO A 105 -0.81 -7.55 -12.96
CA PRO A 105 -0.04 -7.37 -11.74
C PRO A 105 1.06 -6.32 -11.95
N LEU A 106 0.99 -5.21 -11.23
CA LEU A 106 1.87 -4.06 -11.44
C LEU A 106 2.48 -3.60 -10.12
N SER A 107 3.81 -3.61 -10.06
CA SER A 107 4.54 -2.94 -8.98
C SER A 107 4.95 -1.54 -9.42
N VAL A 108 4.40 -0.51 -8.79
CA VAL A 108 4.83 0.89 -8.97
C VAL A 108 5.72 1.28 -7.79
N ASP A 109 7.02 1.42 -8.03
CA ASP A 109 8.01 1.62 -6.97
C ASP A 109 8.86 2.88 -7.22
N ALA A 110 8.55 3.93 -6.46
CA ALA A 110 9.27 5.19 -6.45
C ALA A 110 10.30 5.30 -5.30
N ARG A 111 10.61 4.19 -4.61
CA ARG A 111 11.61 4.20 -3.55
C ARG A 111 13.01 4.32 -4.11
N LYS A 112 13.82 5.23 -3.55
CA LYS A 112 15.25 5.31 -3.84
C LYS A 112 15.92 4.01 -3.38
N ALA A 113 16.58 3.31 -4.30
CA ALA A 113 17.24 2.01 -4.02
C ALA A 113 16.32 0.98 -3.33
N GLY A 114 15.00 1.04 -3.56
CA GLY A 114 14.03 0.10 -2.99
C GLY A 114 13.78 0.25 -1.49
N VAL A 115 14.24 1.35 -0.85
CA VAL A 115 14.05 1.59 0.58
C VAL A 115 13.13 2.76 0.87
N CYS A 116 12.26 2.62 1.86
CA CYS A 116 11.30 3.64 2.29
C CYS A 116 11.93 4.74 3.17
N GLY A 117 13.20 5.08 2.93
CA GLY A 117 14.02 5.93 3.79
C GLY A 117 15.00 5.16 4.68
N ASN A 118 15.95 5.91 5.27
CA ASN A 118 17.07 5.37 6.05
C ASN A 118 16.85 5.44 7.57
N ASP A 119 15.87 6.21 8.03
CA ASP A 119 15.56 6.40 9.45
C ASP A 119 14.19 5.76 9.75
N PRO A 120 14.11 4.79 10.69
CA PRO A 120 12.87 4.09 11.03
C PRO A 120 11.82 4.97 11.73
N GLU A 121 12.22 6.13 12.28
CA GLU A 121 11.34 7.08 12.95
C GLU A 121 10.99 8.30 12.09
N ALA A 122 11.82 8.61 11.10
CA ALA A 122 11.54 9.61 10.09
C ALA A 122 10.54 9.11 9.05
N PRO A 123 9.77 10.01 8.43
CA PRO A 123 9.00 9.63 7.27
C PRO A 123 9.88 9.21 6.08
N PRO A 124 9.31 8.46 5.11
CA PRO A 124 10.00 8.14 3.88
C PRO A 124 10.43 9.41 3.12
N GLU A 125 11.63 9.39 2.54
CA GLU A 125 12.11 10.42 1.62
C GLU A 125 11.45 10.19 0.26
N LEU A 126 10.32 10.87 0.04
CA LEU A 126 9.54 10.74 -1.18
C LEU A 126 9.94 11.79 -2.18
N VAL A 127 10.16 11.37 -3.41
CA VAL A 127 10.69 12.25 -4.47
C VAL A 127 9.71 12.53 -5.59
N LEU A 128 8.59 11.81 -5.65
CA LEU A 128 7.66 11.91 -6.75
C LEU A 128 6.24 12.19 -6.26
N THR A 129 5.64 13.26 -6.79
CA THR A 129 4.24 13.59 -6.56
C THR A 129 3.40 13.25 -7.79
N ILE A 130 2.24 12.65 -7.57
CA ILE A 130 1.16 12.53 -8.55
C ILE A 130 0.04 13.47 -8.11
N ASP A 131 -0.22 14.49 -8.92
CA ASP A 131 -1.18 15.57 -8.63
C ASP A 131 -2.36 15.51 -9.60
N GLY A 132 -3.53 15.14 -9.08
CA GLY A 132 -4.76 14.96 -9.85
C GLY A 132 -5.50 16.24 -10.26
N SER A 133 -4.95 17.43 -10.00
CA SER A 133 -5.63 18.72 -10.23
C SER A 133 -6.13 18.93 -11.66
N SER A 134 -5.55 18.26 -12.66
CA SER A 134 -5.94 18.34 -14.08
C SER A 134 -6.52 17.04 -14.64
N ALA A 135 -6.69 16.00 -13.81
CA ALA A 135 -7.13 14.67 -14.26
C ALA A 135 -8.63 14.59 -14.59
N GLY A 136 -9.41 15.62 -14.29
CA GLY A 136 -10.87 15.58 -14.34
C GLY A 136 -11.45 14.72 -13.20
N PHE A 137 -12.54 13.99 -13.49
CA PHE A 137 -13.19 13.11 -12.52
C PHE A 137 -12.47 11.76 -12.42
N ALA A 138 -11.38 11.71 -11.65
CA ALA A 138 -10.47 10.57 -11.59
C ALA A 138 -10.07 10.19 -10.16
N SER A 139 -9.63 8.93 -10.00
CA SER A 139 -8.72 8.53 -8.92
C SER A 139 -7.27 8.63 -9.42
N GLY A 140 -6.29 8.58 -8.51
CA GLY A 140 -4.87 8.59 -8.87
C GLY A 140 -4.45 7.30 -9.58
N LEU A 141 -4.11 6.26 -8.81
CA LEU A 141 -3.87 4.94 -9.36
C LEU A 141 -5.12 4.08 -9.20
N GLN A 142 -5.57 3.46 -10.30
CA GLN A 142 -6.75 2.60 -10.33
C GLN A 142 -6.35 1.19 -10.75
N PHE A 143 -6.55 0.24 -9.83
CA PHE A 143 -6.31 -1.18 -10.03
C PHE A 143 -7.66 -1.87 -10.27
N GLY A 144 -7.75 -2.63 -11.36
CA GLY A 144 -8.94 -3.34 -11.81
C GLY A 144 -8.73 -4.85 -11.90
N LEU A 145 -9.70 -5.54 -12.50
CA LEU A 145 -9.62 -6.97 -12.79
C LEU A 145 -8.30 -7.34 -13.49
N GLY A 146 -7.65 -8.40 -12.99
CA GLY A 146 -6.38 -8.92 -13.51
C GLY A 146 -5.14 -8.29 -12.88
N SER A 147 -5.30 -7.34 -11.96
CA SER A 147 -4.18 -6.67 -11.29
C SER A 147 -3.82 -7.22 -9.90
N ASP A 148 -4.21 -8.46 -9.60
CA ASP A 148 -3.93 -9.10 -8.32
C ASP A 148 -2.43 -9.06 -7.97
N GLY A 149 -2.13 -8.87 -6.68
CA GLY A 149 -0.76 -8.81 -6.17
C GLY A 149 -0.01 -7.52 -6.51
N SER A 150 -0.69 -6.52 -7.09
CA SER A 150 -0.09 -5.22 -7.40
C SER A 150 0.43 -4.50 -6.15
N GLN A 151 1.45 -3.67 -6.35
CA GLN A 151 2.17 -3.04 -5.25
C GLN A 151 2.42 -1.56 -5.53
N VAL A 152 2.32 -0.72 -4.50
CA VAL A 152 2.55 0.73 -4.60
C VAL A 152 3.46 1.19 -3.48
N TYR A 153 4.62 1.74 -3.86
CA TYR A 153 5.60 2.24 -2.92
C TYR A 153 6.17 3.61 -3.29
N GLY A 154 6.41 4.44 -2.27
CA GLY A 154 7.26 5.62 -2.41
C GLY A 154 6.62 6.81 -3.13
N LEU A 155 5.30 6.86 -3.24
CA LEU A 155 4.59 7.93 -3.95
C LEU A 155 3.96 8.94 -3.00
N ILE A 156 3.92 10.21 -3.44
CA ILE A 156 3.01 11.22 -2.91
C ILE A 156 1.82 11.31 -3.89
N ILE A 157 0.59 11.17 -3.41
CA ILE A 157 -0.62 11.19 -4.27
C ILE A 157 -1.68 12.13 -3.67
N GLY A 158 -2.11 13.12 -4.44
CA GLY A 158 -3.06 14.13 -3.97
C GLY A 158 -3.85 14.82 -5.07
N ASN A 159 -4.78 15.70 -4.66
CA ASN A 159 -5.61 16.53 -5.52
C ASN A 159 -6.55 15.80 -6.52
N PHE A 160 -6.87 14.52 -6.29
CA PHE A 160 -7.85 13.81 -7.11
C PHE A 160 -9.29 14.07 -6.67
N THR A 161 -10.23 14.07 -7.61
CA THR A 161 -11.67 14.21 -7.31
C THR A 161 -12.27 12.98 -6.62
N TYR A 162 -11.66 11.80 -6.80
CA TYR A 162 -12.08 10.57 -6.13
C TYR A 162 -11.06 10.16 -5.07
N TYR A 163 -10.41 9.01 -5.25
CA TYR A 163 -9.43 8.46 -4.31
C TYR A 163 -8.01 8.68 -4.80
N GLY A 164 -7.04 8.76 -3.90
CA GLY A 164 -5.63 8.72 -4.31
C GLY A 164 -5.27 7.35 -4.92
N ILE A 165 -5.67 6.27 -4.25
CA ILE A 165 -5.52 4.89 -4.75
C ILE A 165 -6.87 4.17 -4.67
N ASN A 166 -7.28 3.55 -5.77
CA ASN A 166 -8.50 2.75 -5.85
C ASN A 166 -8.17 1.31 -6.24
N ILE A 167 -8.38 0.37 -5.31
CA ILE A 167 -8.26 -1.08 -5.51
C ILE A 167 -9.66 -1.64 -5.74
N SER A 168 -9.93 -2.11 -6.95
CA SER A 168 -11.24 -2.65 -7.35
C SER A 168 -11.06 -3.99 -8.04
N GLU A 169 -11.65 -5.06 -7.52
CA GLU A 169 -11.55 -6.40 -8.15
C GLU A 169 -10.09 -6.84 -8.34
N SER A 170 -9.25 -6.55 -7.33
CA SER A 170 -7.81 -6.78 -7.33
C SER A 170 -7.36 -7.24 -5.95
N ASP A 171 -7.03 -8.53 -5.85
CA ASP A 171 -6.71 -9.15 -4.58
C ASP A 171 -5.24 -8.97 -4.21
N ASN A 172 -4.93 -9.11 -2.93
CA ASN A 172 -3.57 -9.16 -2.38
C ASN A 172 -2.69 -7.95 -2.71
N ALA A 173 -3.31 -6.77 -2.94
CA ALA A 173 -2.58 -5.54 -3.18
C ALA A 173 -1.75 -5.11 -1.96
N ILE A 174 -0.58 -4.50 -2.20
CA ILE A 174 0.29 -3.96 -1.14
C ILE A 174 0.46 -2.46 -1.34
N ILE A 175 0.12 -1.67 -0.33
CA ILE A 175 0.27 -0.22 -0.33
C ILE A 175 1.13 0.15 0.88
N ALA A 176 2.37 0.58 0.66
CA ALA A 176 3.28 0.90 1.75
C ALA A 176 4.21 2.06 1.38
N CYS A 177 4.69 2.80 2.38
CA CYS A 177 5.66 3.89 2.16
C CYS A 177 5.12 5.03 1.28
N ASN A 178 3.83 5.31 1.31
CA ASN A 178 3.22 6.37 0.50
C ASN A 178 2.72 7.53 1.37
N TYR A 179 2.68 8.72 0.77
CA TYR A 179 1.98 9.89 1.27
C TYR A 179 0.71 10.08 0.45
N ILE A 180 -0.45 10.09 1.10
CA ILE A 180 -1.74 10.15 0.42
C ILE A 180 -2.54 11.31 1.01
N GLY A 181 -2.79 12.33 0.20
CA GLY A 181 -3.52 13.55 0.56
C GLY A 181 -2.67 14.63 1.24
N VAL A 182 -1.35 14.48 1.27
CA VAL A 182 -0.41 15.42 1.90
C VAL A 182 0.76 15.75 0.98
N ASP A 183 1.35 16.92 1.16
CA ASP A 183 2.50 17.36 0.38
C ASP A 183 3.78 16.56 0.70
N LYS A 184 4.86 16.79 -0.05
CA LYS A 184 6.15 16.12 0.18
C LYS A 184 6.72 16.29 1.58
N SER A 185 6.34 17.36 2.30
CA SER A 185 6.77 17.56 3.68
C SER A 185 5.94 16.75 4.68
N GLY A 186 4.75 16.30 4.25
CA GLY A 186 3.74 15.64 5.04
C GLY A 186 3.09 16.57 6.07
N ASN A 187 3.15 17.89 5.86
CA ASN A 187 2.61 18.90 6.79
C ASN A 187 1.48 19.75 6.19
N SER A 188 1.31 19.73 4.87
CA SER A 188 0.22 20.45 4.19
C SER A 188 -0.69 19.47 3.49
N ALA A 189 -2.00 19.73 3.48
CA ALA A 189 -2.96 18.88 2.76
C ALA A 189 -2.97 19.21 1.27
N ILE A 190 -2.93 18.17 0.44
CA ILE A 190 -3.29 18.16 -0.99
C ILE A 190 -4.34 17.06 -1.20
N GLY A 191 -5.41 17.17 -0.41
CA GLY A 191 -6.37 16.10 -0.18
C GLY A 191 -7.08 15.60 -1.44
N ASN A 192 -7.32 14.29 -1.48
CA ASN A 192 -8.24 13.70 -2.45
C ASN A 192 -9.68 13.87 -1.95
N GLN A 193 -10.62 14.22 -2.84
CA GLN A 193 -11.93 14.72 -2.43
C GLN A 193 -12.86 13.64 -1.86
N GLN A 194 -12.85 12.41 -2.38
CA GLN A 194 -13.63 11.31 -1.80
C GLN A 194 -12.85 10.57 -0.70
N GLY A 195 -11.55 10.33 -0.86
CA GLY A 195 -10.78 9.65 0.18
C GLY A 195 -9.35 9.34 -0.22
N GLY A 196 -8.58 8.75 0.70
CA GLY A 196 -7.19 8.37 0.42
C GLY A 196 -7.10 7.08 -0.38
N ILE A 197 -7.44 5.96 0.26
CA ILE A 197 -7.43 4.61 -0.33
C ILE A 197 -8.83 4.02 -0.28
N LYS A 198 -9.30 3.48 -1.41
CA LYS A 198 -10.51 2.66 -1.47
C LYS A 198 -10.16 1.21 -1.81
N ILE A 199 -10.80 0.28 -1.11
CA ILE A 199 -10.78 -1.17 -1.36
C ILE A 199 -12.22 -1.59 -1.67
N TYR A 200 -12.43 -2.27 -2.79
CA TYR A 200 -13.75 -2.65 -3.28
C TYR A 200 -13.72 -3.98 -4.02
N TYR A 201 -14.39 -5.00 -3.48
CA TYR A 201 -14.32 -6.38 -3.99
C TYR A 201 -12.88 -6.86 -4.15
N ALA A 202 -12.07 -6.70 -3.10
CA ALA A 202 -10.64 -6.97 -3.13
C ALA A 202 -10.18 -7.58 -1.80
N ASP A 203 -9.78 -8.84 -1.84
CA ASP A 203 -9.39 -9.60 -0.67
C ASP A 203 -7.90 -9.44 -0.36
N GLY A 204 -7.51 -9.65 0.89
CA GLY A 204 -6.10 -9.77 1.28
C GLY A 204 -5.24 -8.51 1.13
N THR A 205 -5.85 -7.33 0.92
CA THR A 205 -5.10 -6.08 0.76
C THR A 205 -4.32 -5.72 2.04
N GLN A 206 -3.05 -5.34 1.88
CA GLN A 206 -2.18 -4.88 2.96
C GLN A 206 -1.90 -3.38 2.83
N ILE A 207 -2.31 -2.60 3.83
CA ILE A 207 -1.99 -1.18 3.94
C ILE A 207 -0.99 -0.99 5.07
N GLY A 208 0.25 -0.70 4.66
CA GLY A 208 1.44 -0.68 5.50
C GLY A 208 2.02 -2.09 5.72
N LEU A 209 3.31 -2.15 6.04
CA LEU A 209 4.01 -3.39 6.35
C LEU A 209 4.58 -3.38 7.78
N SER A 210 5.47 -4.32 8.11
CA SER A 210 5.82 -4.64 9.49
C SER A 210 6.97 -3.78 10.00
N ALA A 211 7.79 -3.23 9.11
CA ALA A 211 8.81 -2.31 9.54
C ALA A 211 8.18 -0.92 9.74
N PRO A 212 8.58 -0.19 10.80
CA PRO A 212 8.16 1.20 11.00
C PRO A 212 8.38 2.13 9.81
N LYS A 213 9.40 1.86 8.99
CA LYS A 213 9.70 2.59 7.75
C LYS A 213 8.68 2.35 6.63
N ASP A 214 7.90 1.27 6.72
CA ASP A 214 6.93 0.89 5.68
C ASP A 214 5.58 1.63 5.81
N ARG A 215 5.51 2.61 6.71
CA ARG A 215 4.29 3.37 7.02
C ARG A 215 3.77 4.13 5.82
N ASN A 216 2.45 4.15 5.66
CA ASN A 216 1.81 5.21 4.88
C ASN A 216 1.45 6.38 5.80
N LEU A 217 1.47 7.58 5.24
CA LEU A 217 0.89 8.79 5.81
C LEU A 217 -0.37 9.13 5.02
N ILE A 218 -1.53 8.96 5.64
CA ILE A 218 -2.83 9.08 4.98
C ILE A 218 -3.64 10.15 5.70
N SER A 219 -3.61 11.36 5.16
CA SER A 219 -4.10 12.55 5.87
C SER A 219 -4.64 13.58 4.88
N GLY A 220 -5.51 14.49 5.35
CA GLY A 220 -6.09 15.54 4.51
C GLY A 220 -7.16 15.08 3.51
N ASN A 221 -7.63 13.83 3.54
CA ASN A 221 -8.53 13.28 2.52
C ASN A 221 -10.01 13.32 2.92
N GLY A 222 -10.89 13.35 1.91
CA GLY A 222 -12.31 13.09 2.06
C GLY A 222 -13.14 14.23 2.67
N LEU A 223 -12.56 15.40 2.91
CA LEU A 223 -13.24 16.51 3.61
C LEU A 223 -14.47 17.04 2.87
N SER A 224 -14.52 16.89 1.55
CA SER A 224 -15.65 17.31 0.69
C SER A 224 -16.79 16.30 0.62
N ASN A 225 -16.67 15.13 1.25
CA ASN A 225 -17.66 14.06 1.21
C ASN A 225 -18.08 13.68 2.65
N SER A 226 -19.37 13.45 2.88
CA SER A 226 -19.87 12.97 4.19
C SER A 226 -19.29 11.63 4.59
N ASP A 227 -19.10 10.74 3.61
CA ASP A 227 -18.55 9.41 3.81
C ASP A 227 -17.06 9.33 3.43
N GLY A 228 -16.40 10.48 3.32
CA GLY A 228 -14.98 10.53 3.02
C GLY A 228 -14.13 9.89 4.12
N ALA A 229 -13.06 9.21 3.71
CA ALA A 229 -12.16 8.48 4.60
C ALA A 229 -10.70 8.61 4.18
N GLY A 230 -9.78 8.48 5.13
CA GLY A 230 -8.39 8.12 4.81
C GLY A 230 -8.33 6.76 4.12
N ILE A 231 -8.97 5.75 4.71
CA ILE A 231 -9.12 4.40 4.15
C ILE A 231 -10.59 3.98 4.20
N LEU A 232 -11.13 3.55 3.06
CA LEU A 232 -12.47 2.99 2.93
C LEU A 232 -12.40 1.53 2.47
N ILE A 233 -12.93 0.61 3.29
CA ILE A 233 -13.14 -0.80 2.94
C ILE A 233 -14.63 -1.00 2.63
N ASN A 234 -14.94 -1.33 1.39
CA ASN A 234 -16.29 -1.54 0.87
C ASN A 234 -16.29 -2.74 -0.10
N GLY A 235 -17.45 -3.08 -0.70
CA GLY A 235 -17.63 -4.36 -1.38
C GLY A 235 -17.49 -5.53 -0.40
N THR A 236 -17.62 -6.77 -0.84
CA THR A 236 -17.18 -7.90 -0.02
C THR A 236 -15.67 -8.02 -0.18
N SER A 237 -14.91 -7.39 0.73
CA SER A 237 -13.43 -7.36 0.75
C SER A 237 -12.91 -7.93 2.06
N ASP A 238 -12.47 -9.19 2.04
CA ASP A 238 -12.06 -9.96 3.21
C ASP A 238 -10.54 -9.93 3.45
N GLY A 239 -10.13 -10.13 4.70
CA GLY A 239 -8.71 -10.29 5.05
C GLY A 239 -7.87 -9.02 4.89
N THR A 240 -8.46 -7.82 4.78
CA THR A 240 -7.69 -6.57 4.72
C THR A 240 -6.93 -6.35 6.03
N VAL A 241 -5.65 -6.00 5.93
CA VAL A 241 -4.79 -5.69 7.09
C VAL A 241 -4.28 -4.26 6.98
N ILE A 242 -4.58 -3.45 8.01
CA ILE A 242 -4.13 -2.05 8.11
C ILE A 242 -3.19 -1.96 9.31
N ARG A 243 -1.91 -1.68 9.10
CA ARG A 243 -0.90 -1.65 10.18
C ARG A 243 0.21 -0.64 9.91
N THR A 244 0.81 -0.13 10.98
CA THR A 244 1.97 0.79 10.91
C THR A 244 1.68 2.11 10.20
N ASN A 245 0.42 2.52 10.01
CA ASN A 245 0.08 3.77 9.31
C ASN A 245 -0.06 4.97 10.26
N VAL A 246 0.13 6.18 9.72
CA VAL A 246 -0.28 7.45 10.36
C VAL A 246 -1.48 8.01 9.61
N ILE A 247 -2.60 8.18 10.32
CA ILE A 247 -3.90 8.51 9.73
C ILE A 247 -4.51 9.72 10.44
N GLY A 248 -4.63 10.84 9.71
CA GLY A 248 -5.25 12.10 10.19
C GLY A 248 -4.29 13.09 10.87
N MET A 249 -2.99 12.78 10.87
CA MET A 249 -1.93 13.63 11.44
C MET A 249 -0.90 14.00 10.37
N ASN A 250 -0.05 15.00 10.63
CA ASN A 250 1.12 15.27 9.81
C ASN A 250 2.21 14.17 9.96
N ALA A 251 3.28 14.25 9.17
CA ALA A 251 4.36 13.24 9.16
C ALA A 251 5.02 13.00 10.52
N THR A 252 5.11 14.02 11.37
CA THR A 252 5.64 13.89 12.73
C THR A 252 4.63 13.27 13.71
N GLY A 253 3.35 13.17 13.35
CA GLY A 253 2.28 12.79 14.26
C GLY A 253 1.97 13.85 15.33
N GLY A 254 2.47 15.08 15.14
CA GLY A 254 2.41 16.16 16.12
C GLY A 254 1.17 17.04 15.99
N SER A 255 0.71 17.30 14.76
CA SER A 255 -0.42 18.17 14.44
C SER A 255 -1.44 17.44 13.59
N ALA A 256 -2.73 17.73 13.80
CA ALA A 256 -3.80 17.16 12.99
C ALA A 256 -3.74 17.70 11.56
N LEU A 257 -3.90 16.79 10.60
CA LEU A 257 -4.12 17.09 9.20
C LEU A 257 -5.28 16.20 8.75
N ALA A 258 -6.47 16.60 9.19
CA ALA A 258 -7.62 15.73 9.31
C ALA A 258 -8.01 15.09 7.98
N ASN A 259 -8.20 13.78 7.98
CA ASN A 259 -9.20 13.20 7.07
C ASN A 259 -10.60 13.48 7.62
N ARG A 260 -11.64 13.29 6.81
CA ARG A 260 -13.02 13.28 7.30
C ARG A 260 -13.22 12.18 8.34
N ASN A 261 -13.11 10.92 7.94
CA ASN A 261 -12.94 9.77 8.83
C ASN A 261 -11.54 9.19 8.66
N GLY A 262 -10.99 8.54 9.70
CA GLY A 262 -9.71 7.83 9.57
C GLY A 262 -9.88 6.57 8.71
N ILE A 263 -10.57 5.57 9.25
CA ILE A 263 -10.87 4.29 8.60
C ILE A 263 -12.38 4.05 8.63
N ILE A 264 -12.97 3.65 7.50
CA ILE A 264 -14.35 3.18 7.42
C ILE A 264 -14.35 1.73 6.94
N VAL A 265 -15.04 0.85 7.67
CA VAL A 265 -15.37 -0.51 7.23
C VAL A 265 -16.88 -0.57 7.05
N ASP A 266 -17.34 -0.64 5.80
CA ASP A 266 -18.70 -0.22 5.45
C ASP A 266 -19.73 -1.37 5.35
N ILE A 267 -19.32 -2.59 5.00
CA ILE A 267 -20.24 -3.72 4.75
C ILE A 267 -20.13 -4.83 5.81
N VAL A 268 -21.29 -5.34 6.26
CA VAL A 268 -21.43 -6.43 7.24
C VAL A 268 -20.88 -7.74 6.68
N GLY A 269 -20.07 -8.45 7.48
CA GLY A 269 -19.49 -9.76 7.13
C GLY A 269 -18.06 -9.70 6.62
N GLN A 270 -17.51 -8.51 6.39
CA GLN A 270 -16.12 -8.31 5.98
C GLN A 270 -15.15 -8.47 7.15
N THR A 271 -14.12 -9.29 6.97
CA THR A 271 -13.03 -9.41 7.93
C THR A 271 -11.95 -8.38 7.66
N ALA A 272 -11.62 -7.58 8.67
CA ALA A 272 -10.49 -6.65 8.61
C ALA A 272 -9.70 -6.69 9.92
N THR A 273 -8.39 -6.55 9.83
CA THR A 273 -7.52 -6.36 10.99
C THR A 273 -6.94 -4.95 10.97
N ILE A 274 -7.31 -4.15 11.96
CA ILE A 274 -6.77 -2.80 12.16
C ILE A 274 -5.78 -2.86 13.32
N GLY A 275 -4.50 -2.73 12.97
CA GLY A 275 -3.35 -2.85 13.85
C GLY A 275 -2.75 -4.25 13.83
N GLY A 276 -1.92 -4.58 14.81
CA GLY A 276 -1.09 -5.79 14.78
C GLY A 276 -0.62 -6.19 16.18
N GLY A 277 0.69 -6.35 16.39
CA GLY A 277 1.29 -6.31 17.73
C GLY A 277 1.65 -4.87 18.14
N SER A 278 2.27 -4.68 19.30
CA SER A 278 2.75 -3.37 19.80
C SER A 278 3.67 -2.64 18.83
N ASP A 279 4.41 -3.38 18.01
CA ASP A 279 5.48 -2.85 17.16
C ASP A 279 4.98 -2.45 15.75
N VAL A 280 3.70 -2.71 15.47
CA VAL A 280 3.05 -2.47 14.16
C VAL A 280 1.71 -1.73 14.31
N SER A 281 1.60 -0.91 15.35
CA SER A 281 0.43 -0.09 15.66
C SER A 281 0.16 0.99 14.61
N ASN A 282 -1.12 1.28 14.33
CA ASN A 282 -1.48 2.51 13.63
C ASN A 282 -1.60 3.68 14.62
N LEU A 283 -1.29 4.88 14.14
CA LEU A 283 -1.66 6.14 14.77
C LEU A 283 -2.89 6.71 14.05
N ILE A 284 -4.05 6.72 14.70
CA ILE A 284 -5.34 7.12 14.13
C ILE A 284 -5.91 8.26 14.98
N SER A 285 -5.55 9.49 14.64
CA SER A 285 -5.76 10.66 15.48
C SER A 285 -6.02 11.90 14.64
N GLY A 286 -6.65 12.92 15.23
CA GLY A 286 -6.88 14.19 14.55
C GLY A 286 -7.82 14.14 13.35
N ASN A 287 -8.60 13.07 13.16
CA ASN A 287 -9.63 13.00 12.12
C ASN A 287 -10.85 13.84 12.53
N ALA A 288 -11.50 14.46 11.54
CA ALA A 288 -12.55 15.45 11.79
C ALA A 288 -13.83 14.83 12.39
N ASP A 289 -14.13 13.58 12.01
CA ASP A 289 -15.24 12.78 12.52
C ASP A 289 -14.70 11.54 13.25
N SER A 290 -14.96 10.32 12.77
CA SER A 290 -14.56 9.11 13.47
C SER A 290 -13.12 8.71 13.12
N GLY A 291 -12.34 8.26 14.12
CA GLY A 291 -11.05 7.63 13.90
C GLY A 291 -11.23 6.30 13.16
N ILE A 292 -12.08 5.43 13.72
CA ILE A 292 -12.53 4.19 13.07
C ILE A 292 -14.06 4.17 13.10
N ARG A 293 -14.70 4.00 11.94
CA ARG A 293 -16.15 3.81 11.82
C ARG A 293 -16.44 2.42 11.28
N LEU A 294 -17.13 1.61 12.07
CA LEU A 294 -17.50 0.23 11.75
C LEU A 294 -18.99 0.14 11.48
N ILE A 295 -19.36 0.06 10.22
CA ILE A 295 -20.71 -0.27 9.74
C ILE A 295 -20.75 -1.76 9.36
N GLY A 296 -19.61 -2.31 8.92
CA GLY A 296 -19.36 -3.73 8.79
C GLY A 296 -19.06 -4.45 10.10
N GLY A 297 -19.30 -5.76 10.15
CA GLY A 297 -19.02 -6.63 11.32
C GLY A 297 -17.77 -7.49 11.09
N ALA A 298 -17.25 -8.14 12.13
CA ALA A 298 -16.06 -9.01 12.11
C ALA A 298 -14.70 -8.30 11.93
N THR A 299 -14.60 -7.02 12.32
CA THR A 299 -13.32 -6.31 12.39
C THR A 299 -12.60 -6.58 13.72
N LEU A 300 -11.31 -6.92 13.65
CA LEU A 300 -10.40 -7.00 14.78
C LEU A 300 -9.58 -5.70 14.86
N ILE A 301 -9.82 -4.89 15.89
CA ILE A 301 -9.03 -3.71 16.20
C ILE A 301 -8.07 -4.08 17.33
N LYS A 302 -6.77 -4.01 17.10
CA LYS A 302 -5.79 -4.34 18.14
C LYS A 302 -4.56 -3.46 18.10
N TYR A 303 -4.09 -3.03 19.27
CA TYR A 303 -2.86 -2.25 19.43
C TYR A 303 -2.80 -1.03 18.48
N ASN A 304 -3.71 -0.07 18.64
CA ASN A 304 -3.68 1.20 17.91
C ASN A 304 -3.61 2.37 18.89
N TYR A 305 -2.93 3.45 18.49
CA TYR A 305 -3.01 4.75 19.15
C TYR A 305 -4.17 5.53 18.54
N ILE A 306 -5.28 5.63 19.26
CA ILE A 306 -6.49 6.28 18.76
C ILE A 306 -6.76 7.55 19.58
N GLY A 307 -6.85 8.71 18.91
CA GLY A 307 -7.15 9.99 19.56
C GLY A 307 -6.01 10.52 20.46
N THR A 308 -4.79 10.01 20.32
CA THR A 308 -3.61 10.35 21.10
C THR A 308 -2.38 10.56 20.20
N ASN A 309 -1.25 10.98 20.76
CA ASN A 309 0.05 10.95 20.07
C ASN A 309 0.58 9.51 19.92
N ARG A 310 1.70 9.31 19.21
CA ARG A 310 2.30 7.97 18.96
C ARG A 310 2.79 7.24 20.23
N TRP A 311 2.75 7.87 21.39
CA TRP A 311 3.14 7.29 22.68
C TRP A 311 1.95 7.08 23.62
N GLY A 312 0.72 7.40 23.19
CA GLY A 312 -0.48 7.34 24.02
C GLY A 312 -0.50 8.35 25.18
N SER A 313 0.45 9.28 25.24
CA SER A 313 0.69 10.15 26.41
C SER A 313 0.04 11.53 26.33
N SER A 314 -0.46 11.94 25.17
CA SER A 314 -1.11 13.25 24.99
C SER A 314 -2.28 13.14 24.02
N ALA A 315 -3.35 13.88 24.31
CA ALA A 315 -4.56 13.89 23.48
C ALA A 315 -4.31 14.54 22.11
N ARG A 316 -4.83 13.86 21.08
CA ARG A 316 -4.93 14.29 19.68
C ARG A 316 -6.29 13.78 19.15
N PRO A 317 -7.39 14.28 19.71
CA PRO A 317 -8.69 13.64 19.58
C PRO A 317 -9.13 13.56 18.12
N ASN A 318 -9.77 12.44 17.77
CA ASN A 318 -10.73 12.42 16.66
C ASN A 318 -12.04 13.05 17.16
N GLY A 319 -13.00 13.33 16.27
CA GLY A 319 -14.37 13.65 16.69
C GLY A 319 -14.98 12.52 17.53
N THR A 320 -14.90 11.29 17.02
CA THR A 320 -15.18 10.05 17.77
C THR A 320 -14.00 9.10 17.65
N GLY A 321 -13.59 8.42 18.72
CA GLY A 321 -12.48 7.45 18.67
C GLY A 321 -12.80 6.25 17.76
N ILE A 322 -13.72 5.41 18.23
CA ILE A 322 -14.27 4.27 17.48
C ILE A 322 -15.79 4.38 17.52
N LEU A 323 -16.43 4.43 16.36
CA LEU A 323 -17.88 4.37 16.20
C LEU A 323 -18.27 2.98 15.69
N VAL A 324 -19.10 2.26 16.43
CA VAL A 324 -19.56 0.91 16.07
C VAL A 324 -21.06 0.94 15.84
N ALA A 325 -21.48 0.62 14.60
CA ALA A 325 -22.88 0.56 14.17
C ALA A 325 -23.31 -0.88 13.78
N SER A 326 -22.52 -1.89 14.17
CA SER A 326 -22.67 -3.29 13.76
C SER A 326 -22.18 -4.30 14.82
N ASN A 327 -22.53 -5.58 14.63
CA ASN A 327 -22.17 -6.67 15.53
C ASN A 327 -20.91 -7.44 15.09
N GLY A 328 -20.33 -8.24 16.00
CA GLY A 328 -19.23 -9.18 15.67
C GLY A 328 -17.83 -8.57 15.65
N ASN A 329 -17.68 -7.29 16.03
CA ASN A 329 -16.39 -6.62 16.10
C ASN A 329 -15.70 -6.87 17.44
N THR A 330 -14.37 -6.96 17.43
CA THR A 330 -13.54 -7.15 18.63
C THR A 330 -12.48 -6.05 18.69
N ALA A 331 -12.36 -5.38 19.84
CA ALA A 331 -11.34 -4.37 20.10
C ALA A 331 -10.49 -4.75 21.32
N ILE A 332 -9.16 -4.77 21.18
CA ILE A 332 -8.18 -5.19 22.20
C ILE A 332 -7.04 -4.17 22.33
#